data_AF-A0AA42KUJ5-F1
#
_entry.id   AF-A0AA42KUJ5-F1
#
_cell.length_a   1.000
_cell.length_b   1.000
_cell.length_c   1.000
_cell.angle_alpha   90.00
_cell.angle_beta   90.00
_cell.angle_gamma   90.00
#
_symmetry.space_group_name_H-M   'P 1'
#
loop_
_entity.id
_entity.type
_entity.pdbx_description
1 polymer ?
#
loop_
_entity_poly.entity_id
_entity_poly.type
_entity_poly.pdbx_seq_one_letter_code
_entity_poly.pdbx_strand_id
1 'polypeptide(L)'
;MSSSDLPLFTWHQPVQIIVFPMDKRIGRIREVASKLLDKPSARAADHYRNQVSESLDRSLDRMGIAPADKQEHVSAFWNAVQSETTRMAYEGSRQNGGGAA
;
A
#
# COMPACT_ATOMS: atom_id res chain seq x y z
N MET A 1 22.54 -45.41 11.82
CA MET A 1 21.67 -44.22 11.78
C MET A 1 22.42 -43.13 12.54
N SER A 2 22.84 -42.06 11.86
CA SER A 2 23.51 -40.94 12.53
C SER A 2 22.47 -40.18 13.36
N SER A 3 22.84 -39.62 14.51
CA SER A 3 21.93 -38.79 15.32
C SER A 3 21.35 -37.60 14.53
N SER A 4 22.00 -37.21 13.43
CA SER A 4 21.59 -36.15 12.51
C SER A 4 20.33 -36.47 11.69
N ASP A 5 19.96 -37.74 11.54
CA ASP A 5 18.87 -38.19 10.65
C ASP A 5 17.51 -38.34 11.37
N LEU A 6 17.41 -37.89 12.62
CA LEU A 6 16.15 -37.97 13.36
C LEU A 6 15.12 -36.99 12.76
N PRO A 7 13.84 -37.38 12.61
CA PRO A 7 12.78 -36.55 11.99
C PRO A 7 12.63 -35.16 12.61
N LEU A 8 12.98 -35.02 13.88
CA LEU A 8 12.94 -33.76 14.63
C LEU A 8 14.04 -32.78 14.20
N PHE A 9 15.18 -33.27 13.69
CA PHE A 9 16.28 -32.45 13.20
C PHE A 9 16.20 -32.16 11.70
N THR A 10 15.35 -32.87 10.96
CA THR A 10 15.09 -32.63 9.53
C THR A 10 13.88 -31.72 9.28
N TRP A 11 13.00 -31.55 10.28
CA TRP A 11 11.85 -30.66 10.18
C TRP A 11 12.28 -29.18 10.09
N HIS A 12 11.93 -28.54 8.97
CA HIS A 12 12.05 -27.10 8.78
C HIS A 12 10.66 -26.48 8.78
N GLN A 13 10.35 -25.64 9.76
CA GLN A 13 9.10 -24.91 9.78
C GLN A 13 9.04 -23.95 8.58
N PRO A 14 7.94 -23.92 7.80
CA PRO A 14 7.79 -22.92 6.76
C PRO A 14 7.80 -21.52 7.38
N VAL A 15 8.72 -20.67 6.93
CA VAL A 15 8.82 -19.27 7.36
C VAL A 15 7.84 -18.45 6.52
N GLN A 16 6.86 -17.83 7.17
CA GLN A 16 5.93 -16.91 6.53
C GLN A 16 6.26 -15.47 6.93
N ILE A 17 6.38 -14.58 5.94
CA ILE A 17 6.64 -13.16 6.16
C ILE A 17 5.29 -12.44 6.20
N ILE A 18 4.99 -11.82 7.34
CA ILE A 18 3.76 -11.05 7.55
C ILE A 18 4.12 -9.57 7.47
N VAL A 19 3.75 -8.90 6.39
CA VAL A 19 3.97 -7.45 6.24
C VAL A 19 2.98 -6.66 7.09
N PHE A 20 3.41 -5.48 7.53
CA PHE A 20 2.47 -4.54 8.15
C PHE A 20 1.34 -4.18 7.15
N PRO A 21 0.06 -4.28 7.55
CA PRO A 21 -1.08 -4.09 6.67
C PRO A 21 -1.02 -2.76 5.90
N MET A 22 -1.18 -2.85 4.58
CA MET A 22 -1.00 -1.70 3.69
C MET A 22 -2.05 -0.61 3.87
N ASP A 23 -3.28 -1.01 4.18
CA ASP A 23 -4.43 -0.16 4.50
C ASP A 23 -4.27 0.59 5.84
N LYS A 24 -3.41 0.11 6.75
CA LYS A 24 -3.12 0.77 8.04
C LYS A 24 -1.96 1.76 7.97
N ARG A 25 -1.34 1.98 6.80
CA ARG A 25 -0.24 2.95 6.60
C ARG A 25 -0.77 4.38 6.47
N ILE A 26 -1.56 4.84 7.44
CA ILE A 26 -2.39 6.06 7.36
C ILE A 26 -1.58 7.30 6.95
N GLY A 27 -0.40 7.52 7.53
CA GLY A 27 0.44 8.67 7.18
C GLY A 27 0.83 8.69 5.70
N ARG A 28 1.22 7.52 5.17
CA ARG A 28 1.59 7.37 3.76
C ARG A 28 0.36 7.48 2.85
N ILE A 29 -0.77 6.91 3.25
CA ILE A 29 -2.04 7.00 2.52
C ILE A 29 -2.45 8.46 2.34
N ARG A 30 -2.43 9.24 3.43
CA ARG A 30 -2.74 10.69 3.42
C ARG A 30 -1.80 11.47 2.51
N GLU A 31 -0.50 11.20 2.61
CA GLU A 31 0.52 11.85 1.79
C GLU A 31 0.29 11.61 0.29
N VAL A 32 0.01 10.35 -0.09
CA VAL A 32 -0.23 9.99 -1.50
C VAL A 32 -1.55 10.56 -1.99
N ALA A 33 -2.61 10.53 -1.17
CA ALA A 33 -3.92 11.12 -1.51
C ALA A 33 -3.81 12.63 -1.75
N SER A 34 -3.14 13.37 -0.87
CA SER A 34 -2.88 14.80 -1.04
C SER A 34 -2.11 15.05 -2.34
N LYS A 35 -1.02 14.32 -2.58
CA LYS A 35 -0.20 14.48 -3.79
C LYS A 35 -0.94 14.13 -5.08
N LEU A 36 -1.94 13.25 -5.02
CA LEU A 36 -2.82 12.93 -6.15
C LEU A 36 -3.78 14.08 -6.44
N LEU A 37 -4.39 14.67 -5.40
CA LEU A 37 -5.28 15.83 -5.55
C LEU A 37 -4.52 17.05 -6.10
N ASP A 38 -3.25 17.20 -5.74
CA ASP A 38 -2.40 18.29 -6.23
C ASP A 38 -1.95 18.12 -7.70
N LYS A 39 -2.26 17.00 -8.37
CA LYS A 39 -1.84 16.80 -9.77
C LYS A 39 -2.69 17.63 -10.73
N PRO A 40 -2.04 18.39 -11.64
CA PRO A 40 -2.75 19.31 -12.53
C PRO A 40 -3.50 18.60 -13.67
N SER A 41 -3.25 17.31 -13.89
CA SER A 41 -3.90 16.54 -14.96
C SER A 41 -4.01 15.06 -14.59
N ALA A 42 -4.97 14.37 -15.21
CA ALA A 42 -5.13 12.92 -15.09
C ALA A 42 -3.83 12.17 -15.46
N ARG A 43 -3.16 12.58 -16.54
CA ARG A 43 -1.90 11.98 -16.98
C ARG A 43 -0.79 12.11 -15.92
N ALA A 44 -0.71 13.25 -15.23
CA ALA A 44 0.26 13.45 -14.15
C ALA A 44 -0.09 12.60 -12.92
N ALA A 45 -1.38 12.40 -12.63
CA ALA A 45 -1.86 11.51 -11.58
C ALA A 45 -1.54 10.04 -11.89
N ASP A 46 -1.77 9.58 -13.12
CA ASP A 46 -1.46 8.21 -13.55
C ASP A 46 0.04 7.91 -13.47
N HIS A 47 0.87 8.83 -13.96
CA HIS A 47 2.32 8.69 -13.85
C HIS A 47 2.77 8.59 -12.38
N TYR A 48 2.23 9.44 -11.51
CA TYR A 48 2.53 9.39 -10.08
C TYR A 48 2.04 8.09 -9.42
N ARG A 49 0.85 7.61 -9.79
CA ARG A 49 0.32 6.31 -9.34
C ARG A 49 1.25 5.17 -9.72
N ASN A 50 1.78 5.16 -10.94
CA ASN A 50 2.72 4.14 -11.40
C ASN A 50 4.02 4.19 -10.58
N GLN A 51 4.60 5.38 -10.36
CA GLN A 51 5.80 5.54 -9.55
C GLN A 51 5.63 5.02 -8.11
N VAL A 52 4.49 5.32 -7.48
CA VAL A 52 4.19 4.82 -6.12
C VAL A 52 4.01 3.30 -6.14
N SER A 53 3.34 2.76 -7.15
CA SER A 53 3.10 1.31 -7.28
C SER A 53 4.41 0.55 -7.46
N GLU A 54 5.29 1.00 -8.36
CA GLU A 54 6.62 0.41 -8.56
C GLU A 54 7.47 0.47 -7.29
N SER A 55 7.39 1.56 -6.53
CA SER A 55 8.11 1.69 -5.27
C SER A 55 7.60 0.71 -4.21
N LEU A 56 6.29 0.47 -4.16
CA LEU A 56 5.69 -0.51 -3.24
C LEU A 56 6.08 -1.93 -3.65
N ASP A 57 5.99 -2.25 -4.95
CA ASP A 57 6.34 -3.55 -5.50
C ASP A 57 7.81 -3.91 -5.19
N ARG A 58 8.74 -3.00 -5.49
CA ARG A 58 10.16 -3.15 -5.14
C ARG A 58 10.42 -3.34 -3.65
N SER A 59 9.59 -2.74 -2.78
CA SER A 59 9.71 -2.92 -1.33
C SER A 59 9.24 -4.31 -0.88
N LEU A 60 8.18 -4.84 -1.50
CA LEU A 60 7.65 -6.17 -1.23
C LEU A 60 8.54 -7.27 -1.82
N ASP A 61 9.14 -7.03 -2.99
CA ASP A 61 10.20 -7.87 -3.56
C ASP A 61 11.34 -8.09 -2.58
N ARG A 62 11.84 -6.99 -2.01
CA ARG A 62 12.96 -7.04 -1.05
C ARG A 62 12.59 -7.81 0.22
N MET A 63 11.31 -7.82 0.57
CA MET A 63 10.80 -8.60 1.71
C MET A 63 10.55 -10.06 1.35
N GLY A 64 10.75 -10.51 0.11
CA GLY A 64 10.56 -11.90 -0.30
C GLY A 64 9.09 -12.33 -0.39
N ILE A 65 8.16 -11.37 -0.55
CA ILE A 65 6.72 -11.67 -0.65
C ILE A 65 6.43 -12.34 -2.00
N ALA A 66 5.52 -13.32 -2.00
CA ALA A 66 5.12 -14.00 -3.23
C ALA A 66 4.32 -13.06 -4.15
N PRO A 67 4.40 -13.18 -5.49
CA PRO A 67 3.70 -12.29 -6.42
C PRO A 67 2.18 -12.19 -6.20
N ALA A 68 1.53 -13.30 -5.84
CA ALA A 68 0.09 -13.33 -5.56
C ALA A 68 -0.28 -12.42 -4.37
N ASP A 69 0.50 -12.51 -3.28
CA ASP A 69 0.28 -11.73 -2.06
C ASP A 69 0.60 -10.24 -2.28
N LYS A 70 1.54 -9.91 -3.17
CA LYS A 70 1.86 -8.51 -3.51
C LYS A 70 0.67 -7.78 -4.09
N GLN A 71 -0.05 -8.41 -5.01
CA GLN A 71 -1.19 -7.78 -5.67
C GLN A 71 -2.28 -7.44 -4.66
N GLU A 72 -2.52 -8.31 -3.68
CA GLU A 72 -3.47 -8.06 -2.60
C GLU A 72 -3.03 -6.86 -1.75
N HIS A 73 -1.77 -6.84 -1.32
CA HIS A 73 -1.21 -5.75 -0.53
C HIS A 73 -1.26 -4.39 -1.27
N VAL A 74 -0.86 -4.36 -2.54
CA VAL A 74 -0.89 -3.15 -3.37
C VAL A 74 -2.33 -2.68 -3.61
N SER A 75 -3.26 -3.61 -3.83
CA SER A 75 -4.69 -3.27 -4.00
C SER A 75 -5.29 -2.69 -2.73
N ALA A 76 -4.99 -3.28 -1.57
CA ALA A 76 -5.43 -2.77 -0.26
C ALA A 76 -4.94 -1.34 -0.01
N PHE A 77 -3.67 -1.05 -0.36
CA PHE A 77 -3.12 0.31 -0.28
C PHE A 77 -3.93 1.29 -1.14
N TRP A 78 -4.14 0.96 -2.42
CA TRP A 78 -4.81 1.87 -3.36
C TRP A 78 -6.30 2.08 -3.04
N ASN A 79 -6.99 1.07 -2.51
CA ASN A 79 -8.36 1.22 -2.03
C ASN A 79 -8.45 2.20 -0.86
N ALA A 80 -7.49 2.14 0.07
CA ALA A 80 -7.40 3.09 1.18
C ALA A 80 -7.07 4.51 0.69
N VAL A 81 -6.15 4.66 -0.26
CA VAL A 81 -5.83 5.95 -0.90
C VAL A 81 -7.05 6.53 -1.60
N GLN A 82 -7.81 5.73 -2.37
CA GLN A 82 -9.00 6.22 -3.06
C GLN A 82 -10.07 6.73 -2.08
N SER A 83 -10.27 6.01 -0.98
CA SER A 83 -11.18 6.41 0.09
C SER A 83 -10.73 7.74 0.72
N GLU A 84 -9.44 7.89 0.98
CA GLU A 84 -8.86 9.09 1.58
C GLU A 84 -8.90 10.30 0.63
N THR A 85 -8.58 10.11 -0.65
CA THR A 85 -8.72 11.14 -1.70
C THR A 85 -10.15 11.65 -1.75
N THR A 86 -11.13 10.73 -1.69
CA THR A 86 -12.55 11.07 -1.68
C THR A 86 -12.89 11.91 -0.44
N ARG A 87 -12.46 11.48 0.75
CA ARG A 87 -12.67 12.22 2.01
C ARG A 87 -12.10 13.64 1.94
N MET A 88 -10.86 13.79 1.49
CA MET A 88 -10.18 15.08 1.36
C MET A 88 -10.87 16.00 0.34
N ALA A 89 -11.31 15.47 -0.80
CA ALA A 89 -12.03 16.26 -1.80
C ALA A 89 -13.35 16.83 -1.26
N TYR A 90 -14.10 16.04 -0.48
CA TYR A 90 -15.32 16.53 0.18
C TYR A 90 -15.04 17.60 1.24
N GLU A 91 -13.96 17.46 2.01
CA GLU A 91 -13.56 18.46 3.01
C GLU A 91 -13.16 19.79 2.38
N GLY A 92 -12.37 19.76 1.30
CA GLY A 92 -12.01 20.98 0.55
C GLY A 92 -13.22 21.67 -0.06
N SER A 93 -14.19 20.91 -0.57
CA SER A 93 -15.45 21.45 -1.10
C SER A 93 -16.28 22.15 -0.02
N ARG A 94 -16.39 21.56 1.18
CA ARG A 94 -17.10 22.18 2.32
C ARG A 94 -16.47 23.49 2.78
N GLN A 95 -15.14 23.57 2.79
CA GLN A 95 -14.42 24.79 3.20
C GLN A 95 -14.64 25.95 2.20
N ASN A 96 -14.76 25.66 0.90
CA ASN A 96 -15.03 26.68 -0.11
C ASN A 96 -16.52 27.10 -0.20
N GLY A 97 -17.46 26.26 0.27
CA GLY A 97 -18.91 26.53 0.19
C GLY A 97 -19.54 27.22 1.40
N GLY A 98 -18.78 27.50 2.47
CA GLY A 98 -19.29 28.02 3.75
C GLY A 98 -19.51 29.53 3.85
N GLY A 99 -19.39 30.27 2.73
CA GLY A 99 -19.53 31.73 2.68
C GLY A 99 -20.90 32.20 2.20
N ALA A 100 -21.98 31.83 2.88
CA ALA A 100 -23.29 32.46 2.72
C ALA A 100 -23.96 32.54 4.10
N ALA A 101 -23.75 33.65 4.79
CA ALA A 101 -24.44 34.08 6.01
C ALA A 101 -25.01 35.47 5.77
#